data_AF-A0AAU8HBI9-F1
#
_entry.id   AF-A0AAU8HBI9-F1
#
_cell.length_a   1.000
_cell.length_b   1.000
_cell.length_c   1.000
_cell.angle_alpha   90.00
_cell.angle_beta   90.00
_cell.angle_gamma   90.00
#
_symmetry.space_group_name_H-M   'P 1'
#
loop_
_entity.id
_entity.type
_entity.pdbx_description
1 polymer ?
#
loop_
_entity_poly.entity_id
_entity_poly.type
_entity_poly.pdbx_seq_one_letter_code
_entity_poly.pdbx_strand_id
1 'polypeptide(L)'
;MSEKEVYDAARGWWRLNQRAEQERYAVVVAGGQSVMAIRIAEWRQEGDRRAFAGDILQSGDPVHDKFVGKPDPAESTSRFPVLYLADPVDMATCRCGCGSTVARGEWVQGHDQRAIHDRIRADFGGSVSKFIDWYDANGPFAADE
;
A
#
# COMPACT_ATOMS: atom_id res chain seq x y z
N MET A 1 -3.87 17.96 19.61
CA MET A 1 -4.50 18.44 18.37
C MET A 1 -5.92 17.92 18.34
N SER A 2 -6.87 18.74 17.90
CA SER A 2 -8.25 18.30 17.61
C SER A 2 -8.31 17.51 16.30
N GLU A 3 -9.38 16.75 16.09
CA GLU A 3 -9.63 16.07 14.80
C GLU A 3 -9.63 17.06 13.64
N LYS A 4 -10.21 18.25 13.83
CA LYS A 4 -10.23 19.29 12.81
C LYS A 4 -8.80 19.73 12.42
N GLU A 5 -7.91 19.91 13.39
CA GLU A 5 -6.51 20.27 13.12
C GLU A 5 -5.76 19.15 12.40
N VAL A 6 -6.01 17.89 12.74
CA VAL A 6 -5.42 16.74 12.05
C VAL A 6 -5.93 16.67 10.60
N TYR A 7 -7.23 16.86 10.40
CA TYR A 7 -7.85 16.90 9.08
C TYR A 7 -7.31 18.06 8.22
N ASP A 8 -7.22 19.27 8.78
CA ASP A 8 -6.71 20.45 8.09
C ASP A 8 -5.23 20.28 7.69
N ALA A 9 -4.43 19.61 8.53
CA ALA A 9 -3.05 19.27 8.19
C ALA A 9 -2.96 18.18 7.09
N ALA A 10 -3.81 17.15 7.18
CA ALA A 10 -3.79 16.02 6.25
C ALA A 10 -4.28 16.40 4.84
N ARG A 11 -5.29 17.27 4.74
CA ARG A 11 -5.91 17.65 3.46
C ARG A 11 -5.12 18.68 2.64
N GLY A 12 -3.92 19.07 3.12
CA GLY A 12 -3.07 20.07 2.50
C GLY A 12 -2.57 19.68 1.10
N TRP A 13 -1.66 20.51 0.56
CA TRP A 13 -1.13 20.36 -0.79
C TRP A 13 0.06 19.40 -0.84
N TRP A 14 -0.15 18.20 -1.37
CA TRP A 14 0.84 17.14 -1.52
C TRP A 14 1.31 16.98 -2.96
N ARG A 15 2.57 16.59 -3.15
CA ARG A 15 3.05 16.12 -4.45
C ARG A 15 2.61 14.68 -4.66
N LEU A 16 1.53 14.50 -5.41
CA LEU A 16 0.98 13.20 -5.76
C LEU A 16 0.95 13.05 -7.29
N ASN A 17 1.16 11.84 -7.78
CA ASN A 17 1.07 11.55 -9.22
C ASN A 17 -0.39 11.60 -9.73
N GLN A 18 -0.58 11.46 -11.04
CA GLN A 18 -1.90 11.51 -11.68
C GLN A 18 -2.92 10.48 -11.17
N ARG A 19 -2.46 9.43 -10.48
CA ARG A 19 -3.35 8.38 -9.96
C ARG A 19 -4.03 8.76 -8.65
N ALA A 20 -3.67 9.88 -8.03
CA ALA A 20 -4.31 10.35 -6.80
C ALA A 20 -5.84 10.43 -6.92
N GLU A 21 -6.36 10.81 -8.09
CA GLU A 21 -7.80 10.91 -8.35
C GLU A 21 -8.53 9.55 -8.33
N GLN A 22 -7.80 8.43 -8.38
CA GLN A 22 -8.34 7.08 -8.23
C GLN A 22 -8.49 6.67 -6.76
N GLU A 23 -7.85 7.43 -5.86
CA GLU A 23 -7.89 7.17 -4.43
C GLU A 23 -9.18 7.75 -3.85
N ARG A 24 -9.91 6.91 -3.12
CA ARG A 24 -11.20 7.24 -2.50
C ARG A 24 -11.09 7.48 -1.00
N TYR A 25 -9.98 7.10 -0.38
CA TYR A 25 -9.77 7.23 1.05
C TYR A 25 -8.37 7.74 1.38
N ALA A 26 -8.25 8.42 2.52
CA ALA A 26 -7.00 8.81 3.13
C ALA A 26 -6.97 8.36 4.59
N VAL A 27 -5.84 7.78 5.01
CA VAL A 27 -5.57 7.38 6.39
C VAL A 27 -4.37 8.17 6.88
N VAL A 28 -4.57 8.93 7.96
CA VAL A 28 -3.53 9.77 8.56
C VAL A 28 -2.78 8.98 9.61
N VAL A 29 -1.46 8.99 9.53
CA VAL A 29 -0.56 8.33 10.47
C VAL A 29 0.20 9.39 11.28
N ALA A 30 0.19 9.24 12.60
CA ALA A 30 0.95 10.05 13.54
C ALA A 30 1.54 9.18 14.64
N GLY A 31 2.81 9.36 14.97
CA GLY A 31 3.48 8.58 16.02
C GLY A 31 3.50 7.07 15.78
N GLY A 32 3.50 6.63 14.51
CA GLY A 32 3.48 5.21 14.15
C GLY A 32 2.10 4.54 14.26
N GLN A 33 1.04 5.33 14.47
CA GLN A 33 -0.33 4.84 14.57
C GLN A 33 -1.24 5.58 13.58
N SER A 34 -2.21 4.87 13.02
CA SER A 34 -3.28 5.47 12.23
C SER A 34 -4.26 6.19 13.17
N VAL A 35 -4.40 7.50 13.00
CA VAL A 35 -5.18 8.37 13.91
C VAL A 35 -6.47 8.88 13.29
N MET A 36 -6.62 8.81 11.97
CA MET A 36 -7.80 9.30 11.26
C MET A 36 -7.98 8.58 9.94
N ALA A 37 -9.23 8.28 9.58
CA ALA A 37 -9.62 7.83 8.26
C ALA A 37 -10.59 8.83 7.64
N ILE A 38 -10.45 9.06 6.34
CA ILE A 38 -11.18 10.09 5.59
C ILE A 38 -11.69 9.46 4.30
N ARG A 39 -12.96 9.66 3.97
CA ARG A 39 -13.48 9.41 2.62
C ARG A 39 -13.30 10.67 1.80
N ILE A 40 -12.55 10.56 0.71
CA ILE A 40 -12.28 11.67 -0.18
C ILE A 40 -13.51 11.91 -1.05
N ALA A 41 -14.06 13.11 -0.97
CA ALA A 41 -15.21 13.54 -1.77
C ALA A 41 -14.75 14.29 -3.03
N GLU A 42 -13.69 15.07 -2.93
CA GLU A 42 -13.16 15.86 -4.02
C GLU A 42 -11.63 15.97 -4.00
N TRP A 43 -11.05 16.05 -5.19
CA TRP A 43 -9.66 16.38 -5.41
C TRP A 43 -9.54 17.78 -6.02
N ARG A 44 -8.53 18.53 -5.57
CA ARG A 44 -8.14 19.83 -6.13
C ARG A 44 -6.69 19.77 -6.58
N GLN A 45 -6.39 20.41 -7.71
CA GLN A 45 -5.04 20.48 -8.26
C GLN A 45 -4.59 21.93 -8.42
N GLU A 46 -3.34 22.20 -8.01
CA GLU A 46 -2.65 23.48 -8.23
C GLU A 46 -1.20 23.16 -8.62
N GLY A 47 -0.84 23.40 -9.89
CA GLY A 47 0.46 23.01 -10.44
C GLY A 47 0.71 21.50 -10.37
N ASP A 48 1.81 21.09 -9.73
CA ASP A 48 2.20 19.70 -9.49
C ASP A 48 1.66 19.13 -8.17
N ARG A 49 0.83 19.90 -7.45
CA ARG A 49 0.30 19.52 -6.14
C ARG A 49 -1.18 19.21 -6.20
N ARG A 50 -1.59 18.32 -5.29
CA ARG A 50 -2.96 17.90 -5.08
C ARG A 50 -3.34 18.06 -3.62
N ALA A 51 -4.55 18.54 -3.40
CA ALA A 51 -5.22 18.58 -2.11
C ALA A 51 -6.57 17.86 -2.24
N PHE A 52 -7.15 17.46 -1.12
CA PHE A 52 -8.47 16.82 -1.13
C PHE A 52 -9.41 17.51 -0.14
N ALA A 53 -10.70 17.26 -0.28
CA ALA A 53 -11.67 17.47 0.80
C ALA A 53 -12.55 16.23 0.91
N GLY A 54 -13.05 15.99 2.12
CA GLY A 54 -13.78 14.77 2.42
C GLY A 54 -14.33 14.73 3.84
N ASP A 55 -14.90 13.59 4.17
CA ASP A 55 -15.57 13.37 5.45
C ASP A 55 -14.70 12.48 6.35
N ILE A 56 -14.56 12.90 7.61
CA ILE A 56 -13.89 12.09 8.62
C ILE A 56 -14.77 10.88 8.93
N LEU A 57 -14.21 9.69 8.75
CA LEU A 57 -14.90 8.44 9.00
C LEU A 57 -14.90 8.12 10.50
N GLN A 58 -16.02 7.58 10.96
CA GLN A 58 -16.28 7.27 12.36
C GLN A 58 -16.38 5.75 12.56
N SER A 59 -16.42 5.33 13.82
CA SER A 59 -16.64 3.93 14.20
C SER A 59 -17.87 3.36 13.49
N GLY A 60 -17.72 2.14 12.95
CA GLY A 60 -18.72 1.48 12.10
C GLY A 60 -18.47 1.61 10.60
N ASP A 61 -17.57 2.50 10.17
CA ASP A 61 -17.08 2.51 8.80
C ASP A 61 -15.96 1.47 8.62
N PRO A 62 -15.99 0.63 7.57
CA PRO A 62 -14.97 -0.40 7.34
C PRO A 62 -13.53 0.13 7.35
N VAL A 63 -13.28 1.32 6.81
CA VAL A 63 -11.93 1.91 6.79
C VAL A 63 -11.53 2.42 8.16
N HIS A 64 -12.45 3.08 8.87
CA HIS A 64 -12.19 3.50 10.24
C HIS A 64 -11.84 2.30 11.13
N ASP A 65 -12.71 1.29 11.17
CA ASP A 65 -12.56 0.12 12.03
C ASP A 65 -11.35 -0.74 11.63
N LYS A 66 -10.94 -0.67 10.35
CA LYS A 66 -9.76 -1.35 9.85
C LYS A 66 -8.46 -0.66 10.22
N PHE A 67 -8.40 0.68 10.27
CA PHE A 67 -7.14 1.40 10.42
C PHE A 67 -7.02 2.21 11.70
N VAL A 68 -8.04 2.99 12.08
CA VAL A 68 -7.93 3.94 13.18
C VAL A 68 -7.66 3.20 14.50
N GLY A 69 -6.65 3.66 15.24
CA GLY A 69 -6.18 3.02 16.46
C GLY A 69 -5.16 1.88 16.25
N LYS A 70 -4.87 1.50 15.01
CA LYS A 70 -3.92 0.42 14.67
C LYS A 70 -2.55 0.96 14.26
N PRO A 71 -1.49 0.14 14.34
CA PRO A 71 -0.16 0.51 13.85
C PRO A 71 -0.18 0.99 12.40
N ASP A 72 0.80 1.79 12.02
CA ASP A 72 1.03 2.21 10.64
C ASP A 72 1.05 0.99 9.70
N PRO A 73 0.06 0.86 8.80
CA PRO A 73 -0.05 -0.29 7.89
C PRO A 73 1.09 -0.38 6.88
N ALA A 74 1.92 0.66 6.75
CA ALA A 74 3.09 0.66 5.88
C ALA A 74 4.40 0.30 6.61
N GLU A 75 4.34 -0.11 7.90
CA GLU A 75 5.49 -0.44 8.77
C GLU A 75 6.77 0.33 8.39
N SER A 76 6.76 1.65 8.62
CA SER A 76 7.94 2.51 8.58
C SER A 76 8.70 2.57 7.24
N THR A 77 8.26 3.42 6.33
CA THR A 77 9.13 4.09 5.31
C THR A 77 8.41 5.18 4.52
N SER A 78 7.09 5.27 4.62
CA SER A 78 6.36 6.41 4.06
C SER A 78 6.77 7.68 4.79
N ARG A 79 7.58 8.52 4.13
CA ARG A 79 7.82 9.91 4.54
C ARG A 79 6.52 10.75 4.53
N PHE A 80 5.42 10.18 4.05
CA PHE A 80 4.14 10.85 3.94
C PHE A 80 3.23 10.41 5.10
N PRO A 81 2.73 11.36 5.91
CA PRO A 81 1.84 11.08 7.04
C PRO A 81 0.43 10.69 6.58
N VAL A 82 0.21 10.47 5.29
CA VAL A 82 -1.09 10.11 4.70
C VAL A 82 -0.90 8.93 3.76
N LEU A 83 -1.59 7.84 4.07
CA LEU A 83 -1.80 6.70 3.18
C LEU A 83 -3.08 6.93 2.38
N TYR A 84 -3.01 6.82 1.06
CA TYR A 84 -4.19 6.86 0.21
C TYR A 84 -4.64 5.44 -0.16
N LEU A 85 -5.93 5.19 -0.35
CA LEU A 85 -6.49 3.89 -0.74
C LEU A 85 -7.55 4.07 -1.82
N ALA A 86 -7.58 3.16 -2.80
CA ALA A 86 -8.61 3.15 -3.83
C ALA A 86 -9.87 2.40 -3.38
N ASP A 87 -9.78 1.40 -2.51
CA ASP A 87 -10.92 0.62 -1.98
C ASP A 87 -10.94 0.55 -0.43
N PRO A 88 -12.12 0.52 0.23
CA PRO A 88 -12.20 0.41 1.68
C PRO A 88 -11.51 -0.83 2.28
N VAL A 89 -11.28 -1.87 1.47
CA VAL A 89 -10.57 -3.08 1.89
C VAL A 89 -9.24 -3.30 1.18
N ASP A 90 -8.76 -2.37 0.35
CA ASP A 90 -7.44 -2.45 -0.30
C ASP A 90 -6.35 -2.67 0.76
N MET A 91 -5.97 -3.93 0.90
CA MET A 91 -5.03 -4.47 1.87
C MET A 91 -5.00 -5.99 1.65
N ALA A 92 -4.37 -6.40 0.55
CA ALA A 92 -4.21 -7.82 0.21
C ALA A 92 -3.34 -8.52 1.26
N THR A 93 -3.47 -9.83 1.42
CA THR A 93 -2.46 -10.60 2.14
C THR A 93 -1.21 -10.68 1.28
N CYS A 94 -0.04 -10.51 1.88
CA CYS A 94 1.23 -10.62 1.18
C CYS A 94 1.33 -11.98 0.49
N ARG A 95 1.55 -11.95 -0.83
CA ARG A 95 1.61 -13.13 -1.70
C ARG A 95 2.80 -14.04 -1.39
N CYS A 96 3.73 -13.61 -0.52
CA CYS A 96 4.78 -14.49 -0.02
C CYS A 96 4.24 -15.53 0.99
N GLY A 97 3.00 -15.39 1.47
CA GLY A 97 2.37 -16.31 2.41
C GLY A 97 2.67 -16.01 3.89
N CYS A 98 3.27 -14.86 4.23
CA CYS A 98 3.59 -14.54 5.63
C CYS A 98 2.39 -14.08 6.46
N GLY A 99 1.21 -13.92 5.85
CA GLY A 99 0.00 -13.43 6.53
C GLY A 99 -0.03 -11.92 6.79
N SER A 100 1.08 -11.20 6.58
CA SER A 100 1.12 -9.74 6.67
C SER A 100 0.19 -9.10 5.65
N THR A 101 -0.38 -7.97 6.02
CA THR A 101 -1.25 -7.20 5.14
C THR A 101 -0.42 -6.23 4.32
N VAL A 102 -0.73 -6.08 3.03
CA VAL A 102 -0.03 -5.15 2.13
C VAL A 102 -0.92 -3.94 1.88
N ALA A 103 -0.54 -2.78 2.40
CA ALA A 103 -1.30 -1.54 2.19
C ALA A 103 -1.53 -1.24 0.69
N ARG A 104 -0.57 -1.61 -0.18
CA ARG A 104 -0.64 -1.52 -1.64
C ARG A 104 0.16 -2.62 -2.31
N GLY A 105 -0.36 -3.16 -3.41
CA GLY A 105 0.32 -4.20 -4.20
C GLY A 105 0.18 -5.61 -3.61
N GLU A 106 0.94 -6.55 -4.16
CA GLU A 106 0.85 -7.96 -3.76
C GLU A 106 1.87 -8.37 -2.68
N TRP A 107 2.87 -7.51 -2.42
CA TRP A 107 4.04 -7.85 -1.61
C TRP A 107 4.37 -6.76 -0.61
N VAL A 108 4.61 -7.14 0.65
CA VAL A 108 5.38 -6.29 1.57
C VAL A 108 6.74 -6.01 0.94
N GLN A 109 7.30 -4.83 1.20
CA GLN A 109 8.56 -4.41 0.59
C GLN A 109 9.66 -5.47 0.77
N GLY A 110 10.25 -5.92 -0.36
CA GLY A 110 11.31 -6.94 -0.38
C GLY A 110 10.82 -8.40 -0.23
N HIS A 111 9.53 -8.63 0.04
CA HIS A 111 8.99 -9.99 0.15
C HIS A 111 8.81 -10.67 -1.20
N ASP A 112 8.75 -9.92 -2.29
CA ASP A 112 8.83 -10.45 -3.66
C ASP A 112 10.17 -11.16 -3.91
N GLN A 113 11.28 -10.50 -3.58
CA GLN A 113 12.63 -11.06 -3.66
C GLN A 113 12.81 -12.22 -2.70
N ARG A 114 12.33 -12.10 -1.46
CA ARG A 114 12.37 -13.23 -0.51
C ARG A 114 11.61 -14.44 -1.06
N ALA A 115 10.40 -14.22 -1.58
CA ALA A 115 9.54 -15.29 -2.07
C ALA A 115 10.14 -16.05 -3.27
N ILE A 116 10.81 -15.37 -4.20
CA ILE A 116 11.49 -16.02 -5.32
C ILE A 116 12.74 -16.78 -4.83
N HIS A 117 13.55 -16.19 -3.96
CA HIS A 117 14.74 -16.85 -3.43
C HIS A 117 14.43 -18.06 -2.55
N ASP A 118 13.33 -18.04 -1.80
CA ASP A 118 12.89 -19.19 -1.01
C ASP A 118 12.51 -20.38 -1.90
N ARG A 119 11.87 -20.13 -3.04
CA ARG A 119 11.57 -21.18 -4.04
C ARG A 119 12.84 -21.69 -4.71
N ILE A 120 13.76 -20.80 -5.09
CA ILE A 120 15.08 -21.21 -5.61
C ILE A 120 15.82 -22.08 -4.59
N ARG A 121 15.74 -21.75 -3.30
CA ARG A 121 16.33 -22.55 -2.23
C ARG A 121 15.68 -23.93 -2.11
N ALA A 122 14.35 -23.96 -2.08
CA ALA A 122 13.57 -25.18 -1.88
C ALA A 122 13.69 -26.15 -3.08
N ASP A 123 13.52 -25.64 -4.30
CA ASP A 123 13.32 -26.46 -5.49
C ASP A 123 14.62 -26.65 -6.29
N PHE A 124 15.57 -25.72 -6.17
CA PHE A 124 16.83 -25.72 -6.95
C PHE A 124 18.09 -25.78 -6.07
N GLY A 125 17.93 -26.06 -4.77
CA GLY A 125 19.04 -26.15 -3.82
C GLY A 125 19.80 -24.83 -3.63
N GLY A 126 19.14 -23.70 -3.93
CA GLY A 126 19.73 -22.36 -3.82
C GLY A 126 20.53 -21.91 -5.05
N SER A 127 20.60 -22.73 -6.11
CA SER A 127 21.29 -22.35 -7.34
C SER A 127 20.38 -21.53 -8.25
N VAL A 128 20.70 -20.24 -8.40
CA VAL A 128 20.01 -19.35 -9.34
C VAL A 128 20.20 -19.82 -10.79
N SER A 129 21.41 -20.27 -11.17
CA SER A 129 21.66 -20.77 -12.52
C SER A 129 20.75 -21.95 -12.88
N LYS A 130 20.56 -22.92 -11.97
CA LYS A 130 19.64 -24.05 -12.21
C LYS A 130 18.19 -23.61 -12.38
N PHE A 131 17.77 -22.58 -11.64
CA PHE A 131 16.43 -22.00 -11.81
C PHE A 131 16.29 -21.35 -13.20
N ILE A 132 17.30 -20.61 -13.66
CA ILE A 132 17.29 -19.99 -15.00
C ILE A 132 17.29 -21.06 -16.10
N ASP A 133 18.17 -22.06 -16.04
CA ASP A 133 18.21 -23.15 -17.01
C ASP A 133 16.85 -23.86 -17.13
N TRP A 134 16.19 -24.09 -15.98
CA TRP A 134 14.85 -24.67 -15.95
C TRP A 134 13.80 -23.71 -16.50
N TYR A 135 13.83 -22.43 -16.13
CA TYR A 135 12.87 -21.44 -16.59
C TYR A 135 12.96 -21.26 -18.11
N ASP A 136 14.16 -21.18 -18.68
CA ASP A 136 14.36 -21.03 -20.12
C ASP A 136 13.84 -22.25 -20.90
N ALA A 137 13.92 -23.45 -20.32
CA ALA A 137 13.41 -24.68 -20.93
C ALA A 137 11.88 -24.90 -20.75
N ASN A 138 11.22 -24.22 -19.81
CA ASN A 138 9.83 -24.53 -19.40
C ASN A 138 8.90 -23.31 -19.30
N GLY A 139 9.41 -22.09 -19.48
CA GLY A 139 8.65 -20.87 -19.34
C GLY A 139 7.61 -20.68 -20.46
N PRO A 140 6.52 -19.93 -20.22
CA PRO A 140 5.44 -19.72 -21.21
C PRO A 140 5.87 -18.91 -22.46
N PHE A 141 7.13 -18.50 -22.50
CA PHE A 141 7.77 -17.78 -23.61
C PHE A 141 8.92 -18.57 -24.24
N ALA A 142 9.16 -19.82 -23.81
CA ALA A 142 9.96 -20.76 -24.58
C ALA A 142 9.16 -21.06 -25.83
N ALA A 143 9.42 -20.27 -26.88
CA ALA A 143 8.74 -20.36 -28.15
C ALA A 143 8.81 -21.82 -28.64
N ASP A 144 7.68 -22.30 -29.16
CA ASP A 144 7.66 -23.45 -30.06
C ASP A 144 8.51 -23.06 -31.29
N GLU A 145 9.81 -23.41 -31.28
CA GLU A 145 10.65 -23.51 -32.49
C GLU A 145 10.75 -24.97 -32.95
#